data_AF-A0AAU0S6N9-F1
#
_entry.id   AF-A0AAU0S6N9-F1
#
_cell.length_a   1.000
_cell.length_b   1.000
_cell.length_c   1.000
_cell.angle_alpha   90.00
_cell.angle_beta   90.00
_cell.angle_gamma   90.00
#
_symmetry.space_group_name_H-M   'P 1'
#
loop_
_entity.id
_entity.type
_entity.pdbx_description
1 polymer ?
#
loop_
_entity_poly.entity_id
_entity_poly.type
_entity_poly.pdbx_seq_one_letter_code
_entity_poly.pdbx_strand_id
1 'polypeptide(L)'
;MTTLYVDFNEMPEADLVLLSTHDSKMAINGQAVLLNEGAEVNVYMDDIDENGDVDNLVATGIIERNSNQAWGAQVKWCCRINADGIRHQSEFDPDSLGAERVRHFM
;
A
#
# COMPACT_ATOMS: atom_id res chain seq x y z
N MET A 1 10.44 -1.05 -8.85
CA MET A 1 9.54 -0.07 -8.23
C MET A 1 9.63 -0.24 -6.72
N THR A 2 9.66 0.84 -5.95
CA THR A 2 9.82 0.78 -4.48
C THR A 2 8.48 0.45 -3.83
N THR A 3 8.48 -0.45 -2.85
CA THR A 3 7.29 -0.76 -2.03
C THR A 3 7.48 -0.27 -0.59
N LEU A 4 6.52 0.53 -0.10
CA LEU A 4 6.55 1.15 1.22
C LEU A 4 5.38 0.64 2.09
N TYR A 5 5.65 0.35 3.37
CA TYR A 5 4.59 0.01 4.33
C TYR A 5 3.79 1.26 4.72
N VAL A 6 2.47 1.18 4.74
CA VAL A 6 1.55 2.26 5.14
C VAL A 6 0.47 1.76 6.09
N ASP A 7 -0.26 2.68 6.70
CA ASP A 7 -1.52 2.39 7.38
C ASP A 7 -2.67 2.96 6.54
N PHE A 8 -3.44 2.09 5.87
CA PHE A 8 -4.60 2.53 5.08
C PHE A 8 -5.77 3.01 5.95
N ASN A 9 -5.70 2.89 7.28
CA ASN A 9 -6.65 3.54 8.17
C ASN A 9 -6.28 5.02 8.43
N GLU A 10 -5.05 5.43 8.11
CA GLU A 10 -4.58 6.80 8.22
C GLU A 10 -4.59 7.52 6.87
N MET A 11 -5.81 7.79 6.38
CA MET A 11 -6.06 8.42 5.08
C MET A 11 -6.82 9.74 5.24
N PRO A 12 -6.19 10.91 4.99
CA PRO A 12 -6.88 12.20 5.07
C PRO A 12 -7.92 12.43 3.97
N GLU A 13 -7.80 11.72 2.85
CA GLU A 13 -8.75 11.70 1.73
C GLU A 13 -8.92 10.25 1.25
N ALA A 14 -9.96 9.95 0.47
CA ALA A 14 -10.27 8.58 0.04
C ALA A 14 -9.16 7.90 -0.78
N ASP A 15 -8.26 8.69 -1.38
CA ASP A 15 -7.15 8.24 -2.22
C ASP A 15 -5.79 8.78 -1.74
N LEU A 16 -5.70 9.33 -0.51
CA LEU A 16 -4.47 9.91 0.01
C LEU A 16 -4.06 9.19 1.30
N VAL A 17 -2.92 8.50 1.29
CA VAL A 17 -2.37 7.82 2.48
C VAL A 17 -1.11 8.50 2.99
N LEU A 18 -0.96 8.58 4.31
CA LEU A 18 0.21 9.17 4.96
C LEU A 18 1.46 8.29 4.81
N LEU A 19 2.62 8.87 4.47
CA LEU A 19 3.88 8.12 4.31
C LEU A 19 4.87 8.35 5.46
N SER A 20 5.33 9.59 5.64
CA SER A 20 6.44 9.90 6.55
C SER A 20 6.46 11.37 6.97
N THR A 21 6.86 11.59 8.22
CA THR A 21 7.22 12.91 8.77
C THR A 21 8.62 13.35 8.33
N HIS A 22 9.43 12.45 7.78
CA HIS A 22 10.81 12.67 7.34
C HIS A 22 10.94 12.55 5.82
N ASP A 23 12.04 13.05 5.25
CA ASP A 23 12.32 12.94 3.80
C ASP A 23 12.72 11.55 3.34
N SER A 24 12.80 10.57 4.24
CA SER A 24 13.05 9.18 3.89
C SER A 24 12.08 8.23 4.59
N LYS A 25 11.97 7.03 4.01
CA LYS A 25 11.22 5.91 4.57
C LYS A 25 11.90 4.60 4.18
N MET A 26 11.84 3.62 5.08
CA MET A 26 12.36 2.28 4.79
C MET A 26 11.41 1.56 3.84
N ALA A 27 11.94 1.02 2.75
CA ALA A 27 11.21 0.14 1.86
C ALA A 27 11.22 -1.31 2.39
N ILE A 28 10.33 -2.15 1.86
CA ILE A 28 10.21 -3.56 2.28
C ILE A 28 11.50 -4.36 2.10
N ASN A 29 12.36 -3.97 1.16
CA ASN A 29 13.66 -4.58 0.92
C ASN A 29 14.76 -4.14 1.91
N GLY A 30 14.42 -3.34 2.92
CA GLY A 30 15.35 -2.82 3.92
C GLY A 30 16.22 -1.65 3.43
N GLN A 31 15.94 -1.07 2.27
CA GLN A 31 16.63 0.12 1.78
C GLN A 31 15.88 1.40 2.18
N ALA A 32 16.61 2.37 2.72
CA ALA A 32 16.07 3.71 2.94
C ALA A 32 15.89 4.41 1.58
N VAL A 33 14.69 4.90 1.32
CA VAL A 33 14.34 5.59 0.08
C VAL A 33 14.07 7.05 0.39
N LEU A 34 14.67 7.94 -0.39
CA LEU A 34 14.37 9.38 -0.35
C LEU A 34 13.00 9.61 -1.01
N LEU A 35 12.09 10.24 -0.28
CA LEU A 35 10.77 10.61 -0.76
C LEU A 35 10.91 11.89 -1.59
N ASN A 36 10.47 11.83 -2.84
CA ASN A 36 10.50 12.94 -3.77
C ASN A 36 9.14 13.08 -4.42
N GLU A 37 8.67 14.32 -4.53
CA GLU A 37 7.40 14.64 -5.17
C GLU A 37 7.38 14.15 -6.63
N GLY A 38 6.28 13.55 -7.04
CA GLY A 38 6.11 12.99 -8.39
C GLY A 38 6.67 11.57 -8.59
N ALA A 39 7.36 10.98 -7.59
CA ALA A 39 7.86 9.61 -7.70
C ALA A 39 6.73 8.58 -7.54
N GLU A 40 6.68 7.59 -8.42
CA GLU A 40 5.73 6.48 -8.34
C GLU A 40 6.22 5.37 -7.40
N VAL A 41 5.33 4.89 -6.53
CA VAL A 41 5.61 3.86 -5.53
C VAL A 41 4.46 2.88 -5.40
N ASN A 42 4.79 1.66 -4.97
CA ASN A 42 3.81 0.74 -4.42
C ASN A 42 3.72 0.96 -2.91
N VAL A 43 2.53 0.79 -2.37
CA VAL A 43 2.28 0.83 -0.92
C VAL A 43 1.54 -0.44 -0.51
N TYR A 44 1.79 -0.91 0.71
CA TYR A 44 1.10 -2.07 1.25
C TYR A 44 0.84 -1.93 2.75
N MET A 45 -0.16 -2.66 3.23
CA MET A 45 -0.46 -2.87 4.64
C MET A 45 -0.73 -4.36 4.86
N ASP A 46 -0.26 -4.91 5.98
CA ASP A 46 -0.51 -6.30 6.32
C ASP A 46 -2.02 -6.54 6.48
N ASP A 47 -2.53 -7.61 5.89
CA ASP A 47 -3.92 -8.02 6.00
C ASP A 47 -4.04 -9.55 5.88
N ILE A 48 -5.13 -10.11 6.38
CA ILE A 48 -5.43 -11.54 6.35
C ILE A 48 -6.80 -11.78 5.74
N ASP A 49 -6.93 -12.85 4.96
CA ASP A 49 -8.21 -13.23 4.37
C ASP A 49 -9.14 -13.92 5.40
N GLU A 50 -10.32 -14.34 4.94
CA GLU A 50 -11.31 -15.03 5.77
C GLU A 50 -10.85 -16.41 6.29
N ASN A 51 -9.81 -16.99 5.67
CA ASN A 51 -9.23 -18.27 6.05
C ASN A 51 -8.02 -18.12 7.00
N GLY A 52 -7.56 -16.89 7.23
CA GLY A 52 -6.39 -16.57 8.05
C GLY A 52 -5.07 -16.63 7.28
N ASP A 53 -5.12 -16.71 5.96
CA ASP A 53 -3.95 -16.64 5.08
C ASP A 53 -3.59 -15.17 4.81
N VAL A 54 -2.30 -14.91 4.56
CA VAL A 54 -1.80 -13.56 4.27
C VAL A 54 -2.37 -13.08 2.93
N ASP A 55 -3.10 -11.97 2.96
CA ASP A 55 -3.64 -11.33 1.76
C ASP A 55 -3.59 -9.81 1.89
N ASN A 56 -2.36 -9.28 1.86
CA ASN A 56 -2.07 -7.88 2.13
C ASN A 56 -2.91 -6.93 1.27
N LEU A 57 -3.24 -5.76 1.83
CA LEU A 57 -3.78 -4.67 1.04
C LEU A 57 -2.64 -3.98 0.29
N VAL A 58 -2.83 -3.72 -1.00
CA VAL A 58 -1.83 -3.12 -1.88
C VAL A 58 -2.45 -2.00 -2.72
N ALA A 59 -1.62 -1.00 -3.06
CA ALA A 59 -1.98 0.06 -4.00
C ALA A 59 -0.73 0.63 -4.71
N THR A 60 -0.94 1.33 -5.83
CA THR A 60 0.08 2.11 -6.52
C THR A 60 -0.30 3.58 -6.50
N GLY A 61 0.69 4.46 -6.34
CA GLY A 61 0.42 5.90 -6.31
C GLY A 61 1.67 6.76 -6.51
N ILE A 62 1.44 8.07 -6.47
CA ILE A 62 2.46 9.10 -6.65
C ILE A 62 2.72 9.80 -5.31
N ILE A 63 3.98 10.00 -4.97
CA ILE A 63 4.39 10.75 -3.78
C ILE A 63 4.06 12.23 -3.97
N GLU A 64 3.38 12.84 -3.01
CA GLU A 64 3.12 14.28 -2.97
C GLU A 64 3.44 14.89 -1.60
N ARG A 65 3.69 16.20 -1.60
CA ARG A 65 3.80 16.98 -0.35
C ARG A 65 2.44 16.97 0.34
N ASN A 66 2.43 16.69 1.63
CA ASN A 66 1.20 16.85 2.39
C ASN A 66 0.84 18.33 2.49
N SER A 67 -0.30 18.72 1.92
CA SER A 67 -0.86 20.06 2.04
C SER A 67 -2.01 20.14 3.05
N ASN A 68 -2.38 19.03 3.69
CA ASN A 68 -3.48 18.99 4.65
C ASN A 68 -3.08 19.69 5.96
N GLN A 69 -3.96 20.58 6.45
CA GLN A 69 -3.75 21.35 7.69
C GLN A 69 -4.55 20.80 8.89
N ALA A 70 -5.25 19.68 8.72
CA ALA A 70 -6.08 19.06 9.74
C ALA A 70 -5.34 17.87 10.41
N TRP A 71 -6.07 16.79 10.72
CA TRP A 71 -5.47 15.55 11.19
C TRP A 71 -4.42 15.04 10.18
N GLY A 72 -3.23 14.69 10.67
CA GLY A 72 -2.10 14.29 9.83
C GLY A 72 -1.19 15.42 9.36
N ALA A 73 -1.44 16.69 9.76
CA ALA A 73 -0.63 17.85 9.34
C ALA A 73 0.87 17.76 9.73
N GLN A 74 1.23 16.93 10.71
CA GLN A 74 2.63 16.67 11.06
C GLN A 74 3.37 15.80 10.04
N VAL A 75 2.65 15.04 9.21
CA VAL A 75 3.21 14.19 8.16
C VAL A 75 3.61 15.05 6.98
N LYS A 76 4.83 14.86 6.47
CA LYS A 76 5.42 15.68 5.41
C LYS A 76 5.07 15.17 4.02
N TRP A 77 4.93 13.86 3.89
CA TRP A 77 4.76 13.17 2.62
C TRP A 77 3.56 12.25 2.65
N CYS A 78 2.82 12.25 1.55
CA CYS A 78 1.69 11.37 1.30
C CYS A 78 1.91 10.60 -0.01
N CYS A 79 1.12 9.56 -0.22
CA CYS A 79 0.98 8.87 -1.49
C CYS A 79 -0.46 9.06 -1.98
N ARG A 80 -0.61 9.67 -3.16
CA ARG A 80 -1.89 9.76 -3.87
C ARG A 80 -2.07 8.47 -4.68
N ILE A 81 -2.99 7.63 -4.23
CA ILE A 81 -3.34 6.36 -4.86
C ILE A 81 -4.01 6.64 -6.20
N ASN A 82 -3.64 5.88 -7.23
CA ASN A 82 -4.20 6.03 -8.57
C ASN A 82 -5.63 5.45 -8.65
N ALA A 83 -6.22 5.48 -9.84
CA ALA A 83 -7.60 5.03 -10.08
C ALA A 83 -7.83 3.52 -9.85
N ASP A 84 -6.77 2.73 -9.67
CA ASP A 84 -6.86 1.31 -9.36
C ASP A 84 -7.30 1.04 -7.91
N GLY A 85 -7.15 2.03 -7.03
CA GLY A 85 -7.54 1.96 -5.63
C GLY A 85 -6.67 1.01 -4.79
N ILE A 86 -7.16 0.74 -3.58
CA ILE A 86 -6.61 -0.27 -2.68
C ILE A 86 -7.29 -1.60 -2.98
N ARG A 87 -6.51 -2.66 -3.13
CA ARG A 87 -6.97 -4.00 -3.50
C ARG A 87 -6.30 -5.06 -2.65
N HIS A 88 -6.92 -6.23 -2.54
CA HIS A 88 -6.24 -7.39 -1.96
C HIS A 88 -5.13 -7.88 -2.89
N GLN A 89 -4.03 -8.35 -2.31
CA GLN A 89 -2.86 -8.82 -3.05
C GLN A 89 -3.22 -10.01 -3.97
N SER A 90 -4.11 -10.88 -3.51
CA SER A 90 -4.62 -12.03 -4.25
C SER A 90 -5.36 -11.66 -5.55
N GLU A 91 -5.87 -10.44 -5.68
CA GLU A 91 -6.49 -9.96 -6.93
C GLU A 91 -5.48 -9.83 -8.09
N PHE A 92 -4.17 -9.80 -7.78
CA PHE A 92 -3.09 -9.72 -8.77
C PHE A 92 -2.40 -11.07 -9.03
N ASP A 93 -2.64 -12.08 -8.19
CA ASP A 93 -2.03 -13.41 -8.33
C ASP A 93 -3.10 -14.44 -8.74
N PRO A 94 -3.36 -14.64 -10.05
CA PRO A 94 -4.32 -15.64 -10.50
C PRO A 94 -3.94 -17.09 -10.10
N ASP A 95 -2.70 -17.32 -9.66
CA ASP A 95 -2.22 -18.62 -9.19
C ASP A 95 -2.32 -18.80 -7.66
N SER A 96 -2.64 -17.76 -6.86
CA SER A 96 -2.86 -17.90 -5.41
C SER A 96 -4.22 -18.52 -5.06
N LEU A 97 -5.14 -18.65 -6.04
CA LEU A 97 -6.35 -19.50 -5.94
C LEU A 97 -6.09 -20.97 -6.37
N GLY A 98 -4.82 -21.33 -6.62
CA GLY A 98 -4.38 -22.60 -7.20
C GLY A 98 -3.92 -23.66 -6.20
N ALA A 99 -4.59 -23.87 -5.06
CA ALA A 99 -4.26 -25.00 -4.18
C ALA A 99 -5.42 -25.63 -3.39
N GLU A 100 -6.71 -25.49 -3.75
CA GLU A 100 -7.75 -26.37 -3.14
C GLU A 100 -9.02 -26.65 -3.96
N ARG A 101 -8.93 -26.85 -5.30
CA ARG A 101 -10.04 -27.43 -6.09
C ARG A 101 -9.70 -28.75 -6.80
N VAL A 102 -8.76 -29.53 -6.26
CA VAL A 102 -8.44 -30.88 -6.77
C VAL A 102 -8.79 -31.98 -5.76
N ARG A 103 -9.99 -32.00 -5.17
CA ARG A 103 -10.55 -33.24 -4.55
C ARG A 103 -12.08 -33.30 -4.55
N HIS A 104 -12.76 -33.22 -5.70
CA HIS A 104 -14.05 -33.92 -5.82
C HIS A 104 -14.53 -34.14 -7.25
N PHE A 105 -13.80 -34.88 -8.08
CA PHE A 105 -14.42 -35.64 -9.17
C PHE A 105 -13.60 -36.90 -9.43
N MET A 106 -13.94 -37.98 -8.74
CA MET A 106 -13.82 -39.35 -9.23
C MET A 106 -15.03 -40.15 -8.74
#